data_AF-A0A442KDF9-F1
#
_entry.id   AF-A0A442KDF9-F1
#
_cell.length_a   1.000
_cell.length_b   1.000
_cell.length_c   1.000
_cell.angle_alpha   90.00
_cell.angle_beta   90.00
_cell.angle_gamma   90.00
#
_symmetry.space_group_name_H-M   'P 1'
#
loop_
_entity.id
_entity.type
_entity.pdbx_description
1 polymer ?
#
loop_
_entity_poly.entity_id
_entity_poly.type
_entity_poly.pdbx_seq_one_letter_code
_entity_poly.pdbx_strand_id
1 'polypeptide(L)'
;MKALAALMAVAALFGSVHLFHDGSGEGRTADQSTQSPGDYRLVANGDEASCAVKRGTEVAHGLSLLTVTASCRQVLPGIERAKFWREQDDGTVTFSANGIDPIVTFGVADGDGYESYAPTLPLLSLAASSD
;
A
#
# COMPACT_ATOMS: atom_id res chain seq x y z
N MET A 1 -10.07 67.13 41.78
CA MET A 1 -9.22 66.08 41.17
C MET A 1 -10.06 65.34 40.15
N LYS A 2 -9.81 65.60 38.87
CA LYS A 2 -9.12 64.71 37.89
C LYS A 2 -10.07 63.65 37.30
N ALA A 3 -10.41 63.91 36.04
CA ALA A 3 -11.19 63.09 35.12
C ALA A 3 -10.38 61.90 34.55
N LEU A 4 -11.07 61.09 33.74
CA LEU A 4 -10.62 59.96 32.90
C LEU A 4 -10.48 58.64 33.70
N ALA A 5 -10.87 57.47 33.22
CA ALA A 5 -11.20 56.93 31.90
C ALA A 5 -12.03 55.63 32.16
N ALA A 6 -12.43 54.75 31.24
CA ALA A 6 -12.31 54.52 29.82
C ALA A 6 -13.41 53.49 29.47
N LEU A 7 -13.91 53.52 28.24
CA LEU A 7 -14.73 52.45 27.67
C LEU A 7 -13.97 51.12 27.65
N MET A 8 -14.60 50.04 28.07
CA MET A 8 -14.20 48.68 27.68
C MET A 8 -15.27 48.11 26.76
N ALA A 9 -14.91 47.99 25.48
CA ALA A 9 -15.69 47.36 24.44
C ALA A 9 -15.77 45.84 24.71
N VAL A 10 -16.98 45.31 24.67
CA VAL A 10 -17.25 43.87 24.71
C VAL A 10 -16.89 43.29 23.34
N ALA A 11 -15.78 42.58 23.25
CA ALA A 11 -15.48 41.74 22.10
C ALA A 11 -16.29 40.42 22.25
N ALA A 12 -17.44 40.36 21.59
CA ALA A 12 -18.12 39.10 21.35
C ALA A 12 -17.29 38.31 20.32
N LEU A 13 -16.50 37.35 20.80
CA LEU A 13 -15.88 36.34 19.94
C LEU A 13 -16.99 35.39 19.47
N PHE A 14 -17.62 35.73 18.35
CA PHE A 14 -18.38 34.77 17.56
C PHE A 14 -17.39 33.71 17.07
N GLY A 15 -17.38 32.55 17.74
CA GLY A 15 -16.69 31.36 17.25
C GLY A 15 -17.39 30.89 15.98
N SER A 16 -16.82 31.21 14.82
CA SER A 16 -17.21 30.62 13.55
C SER A 16 -16.77 29.17 13.55
N VAL A 17 -17.71 28.24 13.73
CA VAL A 17 -17.54 26.85 13.33
C VAL A 17 -17.42 26.88 11.81
N HIS A 18 -16.20 26.80 11.29
CA HIS A 18 -15.97 26.60 9.86
C HIS A 18 -16.37 25.16 9.51
N LEU A 19 -17.67 24.95 9.33
CA LEU A 19 -18.22 23.82 8.58
C LEU A 19 -17.81 24.03 7.12
N PHE A 20 -16.67 23.47 6.73
CA PHE A 20 -16.34 23.29 5.32
C PHE A 20 -17.24 22.18 4.77
N HIS A 21 -18.38 22.60 4.22
CA HIS A 21 -19.22 21.79 3.36
C HIS A 21 -19.62 22.66 2.17
N ASP A 22 -18.81 22.66 1.13
CA ASP A 22 -19.30 22.40 -0.23
C ASP A 22 -18.11 22.21 -1.18
N GLY A 23 -18.18 21.16 -1.96
CA GLY A 23 -17.11 20.69 -2.81
C GLY A 23 -17.43 19.30 -3.32
N SER A 24 -18.57 19.21 -4.01
CA SER A 24 -18.97 18.18 -4.98
C SER A 24 -18.69 16.73 -4.57
N GLY A 25 -19.76 15.97 -4.37
CA GLY A 25 -19.73 14.52 -4.25
C GLY A 25 -18.98 13.87 -5.40
N GLU A 26 -17.71 13.62 -5.17
CA GLU A 26 -17.08 12.36 -5.48
C GLU A 26 -16.77 11.79 -4.10
N GLY A 27 -17.48 10.73 -3.72
CA GLY A 27 -16.92 9.84 -2.74
C GLY A 27 -15.53 9.53 -3.24
N ARG A 28 -14.50 10.06 -2.56
CA ARG A 28 -13.25 9.33 -2.48
C ARG A 28 -13.64 8.03 -1.78
N THR A 29 -14.18 7.07 -2.55
CA THR A 29 -13.79 5.68 -2.37
C THR A 29 -12.32 5.78 -2.07
N ALA A 30 -11.92 5.35 -0.87
CA ALA A 30 -10.52 5.08 -0.57
C ALA A 30 -9.97 4.47 -1.86
N ASP A 31 -9.11 5.25 -2.53
CA ASP A 31 -8.87 5.10 -3.94
C ASP A 31 -8.57 3.63 -4.15
N GLN A 32 -9.34 3.02 -5.03
CA GLN A 32 -9.24 1.61 -5.30
C GLN A 32 -7.98 1.42 -6.16
N SER A 33 -6.82 1.82 -5.62
CA SER A 33 -5.55 1.16 -5.80
C SER A 33 -5.62 -0.24 -5.14
N THR A 34 -6.70 -1.00 -5.39
CA THR A 34 -6.57 -2.46 -5.40
C THR A 34 -5.60 -2.72 -6.53
N GLN A 35 -4.36 -2.94 -6.13
CA GLN A 35 -3.19 -2.85 -6.97
C GLN A 35 -3.40 -3.72 -8.21
N SER A 36 -3.54 -3.05 -9.35
CA SER A 36 -4.04 -3.66 -10.58
C SER A 36 -3.05 -4.69 -11.13
N PRO A 37 -3.50 -5.62 -11.99
CA PRO A 37 -2.58 -6.38 -12.83
C PRO A 37 -1.56 -5.44 -13.47
N GLY A 38 -0.28 -5.82 -13.45
CA GLY A 38 0.78 -4.88 -13.81
C GLY A 38 2.17 -5.35 -13.40
N ASP A 39 3.14 -4.48 -13.62
CA ASP A 39 4.54 -4.71 -13.32
C ASP A 39 4.90 -4.14 -11.94
N TYR A 40 5.56 -4.95 -11.13
CA TYR A 40 5.93 -4.67 -9.76
C TYR A 40 7.43 -4.89 -9.56
N ARG A 41 7.97 -4.18 -8.57
CA ARG A 41 9.35 -4.36 -8.13
C ARG A 41 9.37 -4.99 -6.74
N LEU A 42 10.10 -6.08 -6.61
CA LEU A 42 10.41 -6.71 -5.34
C LEU A 42 11.83 -6.31 -4.92
N VAL A 43 11.98 -5.83 -3.69
CA VAL A 43 13.24 -5.31 -3.17
C VAL A 43 13.54 -5.94 -1.82
N ALA A 44 14.77 -6.44 -1.62
CA ALA A 44 15.23 -6.95 -0.34
C ALA A 44 16.03 -5.89 0.42
N ASN A 45 15.76 -5.78 1.72
CA ASN A 45 16.51 -4.98 2.68
C ASN A 45 16.73 -3.52 2.21
N GLY A 46 15.66 -2.85 1.79
CA GLY A 46 15.69 -1.45 1.33
C GLY A 46 16.11 -1.29 -0.13
N ASP A 47 17.31 -1.75 -0.50
CA ASP A 47 17.81 -1.67 -1.88
C ASP A 47 18.94 -2.66 -2.25
N GLU A 48 19.34 -3.56 -1.33
CA GLU A 48 20.48 -4.47 -1.51
C GLU A 48 20.35 -5.40 -2.72
N ALA A 49 19.13 -5.85 -2.99
CA ALA A 49 18.80 -6.65 -4.16
C ALA A 49 17.38 -6.34 -4.63
N SER A 50 17.15 -6.49 -5.93
CA SER A 50 15.83 -6.27 -6.50
C SER A 50 15.59 -7.08 -7.76
N CYS A 51 14.32 -7.32 -8.06
CA CYS A 51 13.90 -7.93 -9.30
C CYS A 51 12.49 -7.50 -9.70
N ALA A 52 12.13 -7.76 -10.96
CA ALA A 52 10.79 -7.52 -11.46
C ALA A 52 9.90 -8.75 -11.24
N VAL A 53 8.64 -8.49 -10.88
CA VAL A 53 7.55 -9.46 -10.86
C VAL A 53 6.32 -8.86 -11.54
N LYS A 54 5.47 -9.68 -12.15
CA LYS A 54 4.29 -9.21 -12.87
C LYS A 54 3.05 -9.93 -12.39
N ARG A 55 2.07 -9.18 -11.86
CA ARG A 55 0.72 -9.68 -11.57
C ARG A 55 -0.04 -9.74 -12.89
N GLY A 56 -0.41 -10.95 -13.28
CA GLY A 56 -1.23 -11.21 -14.47
C GLY A 56 -2.72 -11.17 -14.15
N THR A 57 -3.51 -11.79 -15.02
CA THR A 57 -4.97 -11.87 -14.89
C THR A 57 -5.38 -12.66 -13.65
N GLU A 58 -6.46 -12.23 -13.01
CA GLU A 58 -7.14 -13.01 -11.97
C GLU A 58 -7.80 -14.25 -12.57
N VAL A 59 -7.56 -15.41 -11.95
CA VAL A 59 -8.11 -16.71 -12.37
C VAL A 59 -9.22 -17.19 -11.46
N ALA A 60 -9.25 -16.78 -10.18
CA ALA A 60 -10.33 -17.06 -9.23
C ALA A 60 -10.17 -16.31 -7.90
N HIS A 61 -11.20 -15.60 -7.44
CA HIS A 61 -11.32 -15.11 -6.05
C HIS A 61 -10.01 -14.57 -5.44
N GLY A 62 -9.44 -13.52 -6.03
CA GLY A 62 -8.19 -12.89 -5.57
C GLY A 62 -6.91 -13.63 -5.96
N LEU A 63 -6.98 -14.82 -6.55
CA LEU A 63 -5.86 -15.56 -7.13
C LEU A 63 -5.59 -15.07 -8.55
N SER A 64 -4.42 -14.49 -8.79
CA SER A 64 -3.92 -14.09 -10.10
C SER A 64 -2.70 -14.91 -10.51
N LEU A 65 -2.47 -15.00 -11.83
CA LEU A 65 -1.18 -15.49 -12.34
C LEU A 65 -0.06 -14.53 -11.93
N LEU A 66 1.13 -15.07 -11.66
CA LEU A 66 2.32 -14.31 -11.30
C LEU A 66 3.48 -14.77 -12.17
N THR A 67 4.17 -13.80 -12.78
CA THR A 67 5.46 -14.04 -13.44
C THR A 67 6.57 -13.48 -12.58
N VAL A 68 7.52 -14.32 -12.17
CA VAL A 68 8.69 -13.94 -11.40
C VAL A 68 9.94 -14.14 -12.27
N THR A 69 10.77 -13.11 -12.38
CA THR A 69 12.00 -13.21 -13.16
C THR A 69 13.01 -14.16 -12.50
N ALA A 70 13.79 -14.90 -13.30
CA ALA A 70 14.73 -15.88 -12.78
C ALA A 70 15.86 -15.27 -11.92
N SER A 71 16.11 -13.96 -12.04
CA SER A 71 17.05 -13.19 -11.21
C SER A 71 16.53 -12.97 -9.78
N CYS A 72 15.23 -13.11 -9.52
CA CYS A 72 14.65 -12.96 -8.18
C CYS A 72 15.20 -13.96 -7.15
N ARG A 73 15.90 -15.03 -7.59
CA ARG A 73 16.66 -15.91 -6.68
C ARG A 73 17.69 -15.16 -5.82
N GLN A 74 18.16 -14.01 -6.31
CA GLN A 74 19.10 -13.12 -5.60
C GLN A 74 18.40 -12.29 -4.51
N VAL A 75 17.08 -12.07 -4.64
CA VAL A 75 16.25 -11.35 -3.67
C VAL A 75 15.77 -12.30 -2.58
N LEU A 76 15.18 -13.44 -2.96
CA LEU A 76 14.78 -14.50 -2.03
C LEU A 76 14.97 -15.85 -2.72
N PRO A 77 15.94 -16.69 -2.30
CA PRO A 77 16.14 -18.01 -2.89
C PRO A 77 14.87 -18.85 -2.87
N GLY A 78 14.40 -19.28 -4.04
CA GLY A 78 13.22 -20.10 -4.20
C GLY A 78 11.94 -19.34 -4.58
N ILE A 79 11.96 -18.01 -4.53
CA ILE A 79 10.82 -17.19 -4.95
C ILE A 79 10.56 -17.29 -6.46
N GLU A 80 11.57 -17.62 -7.27
CA GLU A 80 11.42 -17.83 -8.71
C GLU A 80 10.47 -18.98 -9.07
N ARG A 81 10.10 -19.82 -8.09
CA ARG A 81 9.09 -20.87 -8.25
C ARG A 81 7.66 -20.36 -8.12
N ALA A 82 7.45 -19.14 -7.62
CA ALA A 82 6.11 -18.59 -7.46
C ALA A 82 5.46 -18.36 -8.82
N LYS A 83 4.19 -18.76 -8.92
CA LYS A 83 3.36 -18.68 -10.13
C LYS A 83 2.01 -18.03 -9.88
N PHE A 84 1.68 -17.82 -8.61
CA PHE A 84 0.42 -17.27 -8.20
C PHE A 84 0.63 -16.14 -7.20
N TRP A 85 -0.11 -15.07 -7.42
CA TRP A 85 -0.36 -13.99 -6.49
C TRP A 85 -1.73 -14.22 -5.91
N ARG A 86 -1.90 -14.16 -4.59
CA ARG A 86 -3.21 -14.21 -3.97
C ARG A 86 -3.39 -13.06 -3.01
N GLU A 87 -4.44 -12.29 -3.25
CA GLU A 87 -4.91 -11.22 -2.37
C GLU A 87 -6.05 -11.74 -1.51
N GLN A 88 -5.94 -11.53 -0.20
CA GLN A 88 -6.92 -11.97 0.80
C GLN A 88 -7.84 -10.82 1.19
N ASP A 89 -8.98 -11.18 1.79
CA ASP A 89 -9.99 -10.22 2.26
C ASP A 89 -9.45 -9.24 3.31
N ASP A 90 -8.36 -9.58 4.01
CA ASP A 90 -7.67 -8.73 4.98
C ASP A 90 -6.57 -7.84 4.34
N GLY A 91 -6.45 -7.85 3.02
CA GLY A 91 -5.46 -7.10 2.26
C GLY A 91 -4.06 -7.74 2.24
N THR A 92 -3.88 -8.90 2.87
CA THR A 92 -2.60 -9.62 2.76
C THR A 92 -2.41 -10.19 1.37
N VAL A 93 -1.15 -10.25 0.93
CA VAL A 93 -0.77 -10.83 -0.35
C VAL A 93 0.17 -11.99 -0.12
N THR A 94 -0.06 -13.10 -0.84
CA THR A 94 0.82 -14.27 -0.83
C THR A 94 1.33 -14.60 -2.22
N PHE A 95 2.60 -14.95 -2.32
CA PHE A 95 3.15 -15.60 -3.52
C PHE A 95 3.31 -17.08 -3.27
N SER A 96 2.84 -17.91 -4.20
CA SER A 96 2.90 -19.37 -4.06
C SER A 96 3.16 -20.05 -5.40
N ALA A 97 3.71 -21.28 -5.34
CA ALA A 97 3.92 -22.09 -6.55
C ALA A 97 2.64 -22.77 -7.03
N ASN A 98 1.71 -23.05 -6.12
CA ASN A 98 0.51 -23.86 -6.36
C ASN A 98 -0.80 -23.10 -6.05
N GLY A 99 -0.72 -21.83 -5.67
CA GLY A 99 -1.89 -21.04 -5.30
C GLY A 99 -2.42 -21.38 -3.91
N ILE A 100 -1.67 -22.05 -3.03
CA ILE A 100 -2.13 -22.44 -1.69
C ILE A 100 -1.03 -22.19 -0.66
N ASP A 101 0.14 -22.78 -0.85
CA ASP A 101 1.23 -22.75 0.13
C ASP A 101 2.14 -21.54 -0.12
N PRO A 102 2.17 -20.54 0.80
CA PRO A 102 2.93 -19.32 0.58
C PRO A 102 4.44 -19.58 0.65
N ILE A 103 5.16 -19.04 -0.33
CA ILE A 103 6.61 -18.86 -0.30
C ILE A 103 6.96 -17.56 0.43
N VAL A 104 6.15 -16.53 0.22
CA VAL A 104 6.22 -15.25 0.91
C VAL A 104 4.81 -14.70 1.14
N THR A 105 4.63 -14.03 2.26
CA THR A 105 3.42 -13.30 2.65
C THR A 105 3.77 -11.87 3.00
N PHE A 106 2.96 -10.95 2.48
CA PHE A 106 3.08 -9.52 2.67
C PHE A 106 1.84 -8.94 3.33
N GLY A 107 2.04 -7.93 4.17
CA GLY A 107 0.99 -7.03 4.64
C GLY A 107 1.06 -5.70 3.89
N VAL A 108 -0.04 -4.93 3.94
CA VAL A 108 -0.07 -3.56 3.40
C VAL A 108 0.95 -2.71 4.17
N ALA A 109 1.81 -2.01 3.44
CA ALA A 109 2.77 -1.06 4.00
C ALA A 109 2.19 0.35 4.01
N ASP A 110 2.88 1.29 4.67
CA ASP A 110 2.54 2.71 4.53
C ASP A 110 2.75 3.15 3.07
N GLY A 111 1.68 3.65 2.43
CA GLY A 111 1.69 4.05 1.01
C GLY A 111 1.11 2.99 0.06
N ASP A 112 1.54 3.02 -1.21
CA ASP A 112 0.99 2.18 -2.29
C ASP A 112 1.80 0.88 -2.51
N GLY A 113 2.04 0.11 -1.44
CA GLY A 113 2.86 -1.09 -1.50
C GLY A 113 2.62 -2.09 -0.38
N TYR A 114 3.45 -3.13 -0.35
CA TYR A 114 3.43 -4.17 0.66
C TYR A 114 4.81 -4.44 1.25
N GLU A 115 4.82 -5.01 2.45
CA GLU A 115 6.03 -5.45 3.15
C GLU A 115 5.88 -6.88 3.69
N SER A 116 6.92 -7.69 3.56
CA SER A 116 6.88 -9.09 3.99
C SER A 116 7.00 -9.23 5.50
N TYR A 117 6.19 -10.11 6.08
CA TYR A 117 6.38 -10.58 7.46
C TYR A 117 6.68 -12.09 7.54
N ALA A 118 6.55 -12.81 6.42
CA ALA A 118 6.94 -14.21 6.31
C ALA A 118 7.55 -14.46 4.91
N PRO A 119 8.82 -14.89 4.78
CA PRO A 119 9.80 -15.02 5.87
C PRO A 119 10.12 -13.66 6.51
N THR A 120 10.65 -13.68 7.74
CA THR A 120 11.08 -12.44 8.43
C THR A 120 12.37 -11.86 7.88
N LEU A 121 13.20 -12.68 7.21
CA LEU A 121 14.42 -12.25 6.54
C LEU A 121 14.57 -12.96 5.19
N PRO A 122 15.06 -12.25 4.15
CA PRO A 122 15.23 -10.79 4.10
C PRO A 122 13.90 -10.06 4.25
N LEU A 123 13.95 -8.79 4.66
CA LEU A 123 12.76 -7.94 4.65
C LEU A 123 12.48 -7.52 3.21
N LEU A 124 11.30 -7.81 2.69
CA LEU A 124 10.94 -7.58 1.30
C LEU A 124 9.89 -6.48 1.18
N SER A 125 10.16 -5.48 0.35
CA SER A 125 9.18 -4.49 -0.09
C SER A 125 8.71 -4.82 -1.51
N LEU A 126 7.41 -4.67 -1.75
CA LEU A 126 6.77 -4.92 -3.04
C LEU A 126 5.92 -3.71 -3.41
N ALA A 127 6.23 -3.08 -4.53
CA ALA A 127 5.51 -1.89 -5.00
C ALA A 127 5.28 -1.95 -6.50
N ALA A 128 4.22 -1.30 -6.97
CA ALA A 128 4.00 -1.11 -8.40
C ALA A 128 5.20 -0.36 -9.01
N SER A 129 5.64 -0.79 -10.19
CA SER A 129 6.70 -0.09 -10.92
C SER A 129 6.10 1.22 -11.45
N SER A 130 6.76 2.36 -11.18
CA SER A 130 6.41 3.61 -11.84
C SER A 130 6.85 3.53 -13.30
N ASP A 131 5.96 3.87 -14.23
CA ASP A 131 6.28 4.08 -15.64
C ASP A 131 7.20 5.29 -15.84
#